data_AF-A0AAN6PL10-F1
#
_entry.id   AF-A0AAN6PL10-F1
#
_cell.length_a   1.000
_cell.length_b   1.000
_cell.length_c   1.000
_cell.angle_alpha   90.00
_cell.angle_beta   90.00
_cell.angle_gamma   90.00
#
_symmetry.space_group_name_H-M   'P 1'
#
loop_
_entity.id
_entity.type
_entity.pdbx_description
1 polymer ?
#
loop_
_entity_poly.entity_id
_entity_poly.type
_entity_poly.pdbx_seq_one_letter_code
_entity_poly.pdbx_strand_id
1 'polypeptide(L)'
;MPGKRARDEDAGLDAGASPATDETRKPKKAKHGFRVGPENLPDGAWRRKVTKIKKDLITKAKVKKQYAKIKAEHQKQAVPTLPTDDDDTKPADDATTTQATEPGAPAPAQIHPSRQAMLDAPSSTTPRNQQPQQPQDQEAPQNQPPHQKHARKQRRPDYYTKELAAAERAKQQAEARAAEAARREQQKQTRIAERERYRRAMAKAKTPGKDGKVKIGREGKLLLERVRRVMGES
;
A
#
# COMPACT_ATOMS: atom_id res chain seq x y z
N MET A 1 -18.91 -32.38 36.40
CA MET A 1 -20.12 -31.54 36.25
C MET A 1 -20.55 -31.09 37.63
N PRO A 2 -20.29 -29.83 37.98
CA PRO A 2 -21.38 -28.89 38.30
C PRO A 2 -21.02 -27.48 37.77
N GLY A 3 -21.89 -26.55 37.42
CA GLY A 3 -23.34 -26.40 37.50
C GLY A 3 -23.56 -24.91 37.21
N LYS A 4 -24.34 -24.58 36.18
CA LYS A 4 -24.69 -23.20 35.78
C LYS A 4 -25.28 -22.46 36.97
N ARG A 5 -24.79 -21.26 37.28
CA ARG A 5 -25.53 -20.30 38.12
C ARG A 5 -26.13 -19.22 37.23
N ALA A 6 -27.43 -19.05 37.45
CA ALA A 6 -28.33 -18.22 36.71
C ALA A 6 -28.11 -16.73 37.04
N ARG A 7 -28.63 -15.94 36.12
CA ARG A 7 -28.78 -14.50 36.10
C ARG A 7 -29.82 -14.10 37.16
N ASP A 8 -29.40 -13.35 38.18
CA ASP A 8 -30.32 -12.62 39.05
C ASP A 8 -30.72 -11.32 38.35
N GLU A 9 -32.00 -11.25 38.00
CA GLU A 9 -32.71 -10.04 37.61
C GLU A 9 -33.20 -9.34 38.89
N ASP A 10 -33.14 -8.02 38.83
CA ASP A 10 -33.93 -7.01 39.54
C ASP A 10 -34.74 -7.38 40.80
N ALA A 11 -34.28 -6.85 41.94
CA ALA A 11 -35.14 -6.40 43.03
C ALA A 11 -34.92 -4.90 43.22
N GLY A 12 -35.76 -4.08 42.59
CA GLY A 12 -35.93 -2.68 42.94
C GLY A 12 -36.80 -2.52 44.18
N LEU A 13 -36.63 -1.39 44.89
CA LEU A 13 -37.58 -0.60 45.70
C LEU A 13 -36.71 0.42 46.49
N ASP A 14 -36.59 1.66 46.01
CA ASP A 14 -37.39 2.85 46.39
C ASP A 14 -36.82 3.63 47.59
N ALA A 15 -36.36 4.87 47.32
CA ALA A 15 -36.43 6.01 48.24
C ALA A 15 -35.91 7.31 47.57
N GLY A 16 -36.85 8.13 47.08
CA GLY A 16 -36.81 9.59 47.29
C GLY A 16 -36.11 10.48 46.26
N ALA A 17 -36.90 11.07 45.35
CA ALA A 17 -37.03 12.53 45.16
C ALA A 17 -37.83 12.85 43.87
N SER A 18 -38.94 13.57 44.03
CA SER A 18 -39.84 13.98 42.93
C SER A 18 -39.18 14.96 41.92
N PRO A 19 -39.65 15.00 40.65
CA PRO A 19 -39.02 15.76 39.57
C PRO A 19 -39.56 17.19 39.49
N ALA A 20 -38.71 18.18 39.75
CA ALA A 20 -38.97 19.58 39.42
C ALA A 20 -38.24 19.96 38.13
N THR A 21 -39.00 20.56 37.22
CA THR A 21 -38.68 21.03 35.87
C THR A 21 -37.40 21.87 35.76
N ASP A 22 -36.42 21.42 34.95
CA ASP A 22 -35.40 22.29 34.31
C ASP A 22 -34.94 21.66 32.97
N GLU A 23 -35.76 21.82 31.94
CA GLU A 23 -35.59 21.36 30.55
C GLU A 23 -34.55 22.19 29.74
N THR A 24 -33.46 22.69 30.34
CA THR A 24 -32.48 23.49 29.57
C THR A 24 -30.99 23.22 29.82
N ARG A 25 -30.61 22.18 30.57
CA ARG A 25 -29.18 21.84 30.72
C ARG A 25 -28.76 20.74 29.76
N LYS A 26 -28.41 21.11 28.52
CA LYS A 26 -27.69 20.22 27.60
C LYS A 26 -26.45 19.67 28.32
N PRO A 27 -26.29 18.34 28.48
CA PRO A 27 -25.12 17.79 29.14
C PRO A 27 -23.89 18.14 28.32
N LYS A 28 -22.98 18.93 28.90
CA LYS A 28 -21.69 19.24 28.29
C LYS A 28 -20.95 17.92 28.12
N LYS A 29 -20.73 17.51 26.87
CA LYS A 29 -19.96 16.30 26.52
C LYS A 29 -18.62 16.40 27.24
N ALA A 30 -18.32 15.45 28.11
CA ALA A 30 -17.04 15.40 28.80
C ALA A 30 -15.93 15.45 27.73
N LYS A 31 -15.07 16.47 27.80
CA LYS A 31 -13.90 16.58 26.93
C LYS A 31 -13.07 15.35 27.21
N HIS A 32 -13.10 14.41 26.27
CA HIS A 32 -12.35 13.18 26.39
C HIS A 32 -10.86 13.57 26.44
N GLY A 33 -10.19 13.31 27.57
CA GLY A 33 -8.77 13.59 27.74
C GLY A 33 -7.93 12.88 26.67
N PHE A 34 -6.61 13.11 26.65
CA PHE A 34 -5.73 12.45 25.68
C PHE A 34 -5.92 10.93 25.74
N ARG A 35 -6.61 10.38 24.72
CA ARG A 35 -7.07 8.99 24.66
C ARG A 35 -5.87 8.12 24.36
N VAL A 36 -5.07 7.74 25.35
CA VAL A 36 -3.95 6.79 25.19
C VAL A 36 -4.50 5.36 25.09
N GLY A 37 -5.38 5.15 24.11
CA GLY A 37 -5.92 3.84 23.77
C GLY A 37 -5.23 3.28 22.52
N PRO A 38 -5.35 1.98 22.25
CA PRO A 38 -4.78 1.34 21.06
C PRO A 38 -5.21 1.98 19.73
N GLU A 39 -6.29 2.77 19.70
CA GLU A 39 -6.67 3.60 18.54
C GLU A 39 -5.78 4.85 18.32
N ASN A 40 -5.17 5.40 19.36
CA ASN A 40 -4.43 6.67 19.31
C ASN A 40 -2.93 6.50 19.60
N LEU A 41 -2.50 5.30 19.97
CA LEU A 41 -1.09 4.91 19.82
C LEU A 41 -0.76 4.86 18.31
N PRO A 42 0.51 5.00 17.91
CA PRO A 42 0.93 4.68 16.56
C PRO A 42 0.80 3.16 16.36
N ASP A 43 -0.44 2.69 16.27
CA ASP A 43 -0.79 1.34 15.93
C ASP A 43 -0.06 1.06 14.62
N GLY A 44 0.84 0.08 14.69
CA GLY A 44 1.95 -0.03 13.76
C GLY A 44 1.47 0.00 12.31
N ALA A 45 2.35 0.36 11.37
CA ALA A 45 2.02 0.54 9.95
C ALA A 45 1.13 -0.57 9.36
N TRP A 46 1.19 -1.79 9.90
CA TRP A 46 0.32 -2.90 9.54
C TRP A 46 -1.17 -2.69 9.85
N ARG A 47 -1.56 -2.18 11.02
CA ARG A 47 -2.97 -1.97 11.36
C ARG A 47 -3.60 -0.83 10.58
N ARG A 48 -2.83 0.21 10.27
CA ARG A 48 -3.21 1.26 9.31
C ARG A 48 -3.45 0.68 7.90
N LYS A 49 -2.60 -0.24 7.45
CA LYS A 49 -2.79 -0.95 6.17
C LYS A 49 -4.06 -1.81 6.19
N VAL A 50 -4.28 -2.61 7.23
CA VAL A 50 -5.47 -3.47 7.35
C VAL A 50 -6.76 -2.65 7.40
N THR A 51 -6.77 -1.54 8.16
CA THR A 51 -7.94 -0.63 8.21
C THR A 51 -8.17 0.06 6.87
N LYS A 52 -7.11 0.50 6.17
CA LYS A 52 -7.20 1.05 4.82
C LYS A 52 -7.74 0.03 3.81
N ILE A 53 -7.21 -1.19 3.80
CA ILE A 53 -7.67 -2.29 2.93
C ILE A 53 -9.14 -2.59 3.19
N LYS A 54 -9.55 -2.70 4.47
CA LYS A 54 -10.94 -2.94 4.83
C LYS A 54 -11.86 -1.81 4.35
N LYS A 55 -11.49 -0.55 4.58
CA LYS A 55 -12.25 0.62 4.12
C LYS A 55 -12.37 0.63 2.59
N ASP A 56 -11.30 0.37 1.87
CA ASP A 56 -11.26 0.32 0.40
C ASP A 56 -12.12 -0.81 -0.17
N LEU A 57 -12.13 -2.00 0.46
CA LEU A 57 -12.99 -3.10 0.05
C LEU A 57 -14.48 -2.74 0.20
N ILE A 58 -14.83 -2.07 1.32
CA ILE A 58 -16.20 -1.62 1.58
C ILE A 58 -16.64 -0.56 0.57
N THR A 59 -15.80 0.43 0.25
CA THR A 59 -16.14 1.47 -0.73
C THR A 59 -16.30 0.87 -2.12
N LYS A 60 -15.40 -0.01 -2.57
CA LYS A 60 -15.52 -0.72 -3.84
C LYS A 60 -16.80 -1.53 -3.93
N ALA A 61 -17.18 -2.24 -2.87
CA ALA A 61 -18.43 -2.98 -2.82
C ALA A 61 -19.66 -2.05 -2.90
N LYS A 62 -19.65 -0.91 -2.21
CA LYS A 62 -20.72 0.09 -2.29
C LYS A 62 -20.86 0.68 -3.70
N VAL A 63 -19.75 1.08 -4.32
CA VAL A 63 -19.73 1.59 -5.69
C VAL A 63 -20.26 0.54 -6.66
N LYS A 64 -19.83 -0.72 -6.55
CA LYS A 64 -20.35 -1.81 -7.38
C LYS A 64 -21.87 -2.00 -7.22
N LYS A 65 -22.39 -1.95 -5.99
CA LYS A 65 -23.84 -2.03 -5.73
C LYS A 65 -24.60 -0.85 -6.35
N GLN A 66 -24.11 0.37 -6.16
CA GLN A 66 -24.73 1.57 -6.74
C GLN A 66 -24.69 1.54 -8.27
N TYR A 67 -23.55 1.13 -8.85
CA TYR A 67 -23.41 0.98 -10.29
C TYR A 67 -24.35 -0.09 -10.85
N ALA A 68 -24.46 -1.25 -10.19
CA ALA A 68 -25.41 -2.28 -10.59
C ALA A 68 -26.87 -1.78 -10.54
N LYS A 69 -27.22 -0.98 -9.51
CA LYS A 69 -28.54 -0.36 -9.41
C LYS A 69 -28.82 0.60 -10.56
N ILE A 70 -27.90 1.54 -10.82
CA ILE A 70 -28.04 2.51 -11.93
C ILE A 70 -28.09 1.79 -13.27
N LYS A 71 -27.25 0.77 -13.49
CA LYS A 71 -27.24 -0.03 -14.72
C LYS A 71 -28.57 -0.74 -14.94
N ALA A 72 -29.17 -1.31 -13.89
CA ALA A 72 -30.48 -1.96 -13.97
C ALA A 72 -31.60 -0.94 -14.24
N GLU A 73 -31.56 0.24 -13.62
CA GLU A 73 -32.51 1.32 -13.91
C GLU A 73 -32.37 1.83 -15.36
N HIS A 74 -31.15 2.01 -15.84
CA HIS A 74 -30.89 2.40 -17.24
C HIS A 74 -31.36 1.34 -18.24
N GLN A 75 -31.19 0.06 -17.93
CA GLN A 75 -31.70 -1.03 -18.77
C GLN A 75 -33.22 -1.05 -18.79
N LYS A 76 -33.88 -0.81 -17.65
CA LYS A 76 -35.35 -0.69 -17.59
C LYS A 76 -35.86 0.53 -18.35
N GLN A 77 -35.13 1.64 -18.33
CA GLN A 77 -35.49 2.87 -19.06
C GLN A 77 -35.14 2.79 -20.55
N ALA A 78 -34.12 1.99 -20.93
CA ALA A 78 -33.72 1.75 -22.31
C ALA A 78 -34.61 0.72 -23.05
N VAL A 79 -35.61 0.14 -22.38
CA VAL A 79 -36.64 -0.68 -23.03
C VAL A 79 -37.92 0.15 -23.16
N PRO A 80 -38.14 0.84 -24.29
CA PRO A 80 -39.48 1.19 -24.73
C PRO A 80 -40.11 -0.02 -25.44
N THR A 81 -41.17 -0.57 -24.83
CA THR A 81 -42.29 -1.32 -25.42
C THR A 81 -42.03 -2.20 -26.68
N LEU A 82 -41.85 -3.50 -26.48
CA LEU A 82 -42.41 -4.57 -27.33
C LEU A 82 -42.84 -5.73 -26.39
N PRO A 83 -44.01 -6.35 -26.57
CA PRO A 83 -44.58 -7.28 -25.59
C PRO A 83 -43.91 -8.67 -25.61
N THR A 84 -43.78 -9.22 -24.39
CA THR A 84 -43.68 -10.63 -23.96
C THR A 84 -43.38 -11.72 -24.99
N ASP A 85 -42.39 -12.56 -24.67
CA ASP A 85 -42.67 -13.97 -24.42
C ASP A 85 -41.82 -14.46 -23.23
N ASP A 86 -42.52 -15.17 -22.34
CA ASP A 86 -41.96 -16.01 -21.29
C ASP A 86 -41.07 -17.09 -21.91
N ASP A 87 -39.90 -17.35 -21.32
CA ASP A 87 -39.45 -18.73 -21.20
C ASP A 87 -38.53 -18.90 -19.98
N ASP A 88 -38.87 -19.93 -19.23
CA ASP A 88 -38.16 -20.46 -18.08
C ASP A 88 -36.77 -20.96 -18.51
N THR A 89 -35.91 -21.21 -17.50
CA THR A 89 -34.79 -22.19 -17.49
C THR A 89 -33.43 -21.61 -17.06
N LYS A 90 -33.02 -22.02 -15.87
CA LYS A 90 -31.63 -22.34 -15.49
C LYS A 90 -31.54 -23.87 -15.37
N PRO A 91 -30.35 -24.52 -15.30
CA PRO A 91 -28.97 -24.09 -15.62
C PRO A 91 -28.17 -25.17 -16.43
N ALA A 92 -26.86 -24.91 -16.61
CA ALA A 92 -25.75 -25.87 -16.74
C ALA A 92 -25.07 -26.08 -18.11
N ASP A 93 -23.77 -25.81 -18.06
CA ASP A 93 -22.62 -26.57 -18.58
C ASP A 93 -22.45 -26.92 -20.08
N ASP A 94 -21.26 -26.51 -20.53
CA ASP A 94 -20.28 -27.28 -21.30
C ASP A 94 -20.14 -27.03 -22.80
N ALA A 95 -18.90 -27.28 -23.20
CA ALA A 95 -18.14 -26.84 -24.34
C ALA A 95 -18.60 -27.30 -25.73
N THR A 96 -17.86 -26.78 -26.72
CA THR A 96 -17.52 -27.40 -28.02
C THR A 96 -18.46 -26.99 -29.16
N THR A 97 -18.05 -26.58 -30.37
CA THR A 97 -16.82 -26.06 -31.01
C THR A 97 -17.23 -25.94 -32.49
N THR A 98 -16.86 -24.83 -33.16
CA THR A 98 -16.81 -24.63 -34.64
C THR A 98 -18.12 -24.79 -35.45
N GLN A 99 -18.41 -24.09 -36.54
CA GLN A 99 -17.55 -23.45 -37.54
C GLN A 99 -18.40 -22.49 -38.41
N ALA A 100 -17.73 -21.44 -38.91
CA ALA A 100 -17.94 -20.77 -40.20
C ALA A 100 -19.29 -20.07 -40.51
N THR A 101 -19.29 -18.73 -40.49
CA THR A 101 -19.59 -17.86 -41.64
C THR A 101 -19.17 -16.42 -41.32
N GLU A 102 -18.07 -15.95 -41.91
CA GLU A 102 -17.83 -14.53 -42.20
C GLU A 102 -18.00 -14.35 -43.73
N PRO A 103 -18.25 -13.15 -44.31
CA PRO A 103 -18.04 -11.83 -43.72
C PRO A 103 -19.22 -10.84 -43.95
N GLY A 104 -19.76 -10.26 -42.88
CA GLY A 104 -20.71 -9.15 -42.96
C GLY A 104 -20.10 -7.91 -42.29
N ALA A 105 -19.78 -6.90 -43.09
CA ALA A 105 -19.08 -5.67 -42.67
C ALA A 105 -19.63 -5.07 -41.36
N PRO A 106 -18.77 -4.68 -40.40
CA PRO A 106 -19.23 -3.99 -39.20
C PRO A 106 -19.76 -2.61 -39.57
N ALA A 107 -20.98 -2.30 -39.13
CA ALA A 107 -21.54 -0.96 -39.19
C ALA A 107 -20.50 0.07 -38.70
N PRO A 108 -20.29 1.20 -39.40
CA PRO A 108 -19.25 2.14 -39.03
C PRO A 108 -19.55 2.67 -37.62
N ALA A 109 -18.69 2.33 -36.67
CA ALA A 109 -18.72 2.89 -35.33
C ALA A 109 -18.77 4.41 -35.48
N GLN A 110 -19.79 5.06 -34.91
CA GLN A 110 -19.90 6.51 -34.91
C GLN A 110 -18.66 7.10 -34.23
N ILE A 111 -17.72 7.58 -35.03
CA ILE A 111 -16.49 8.21 -34.57
C ILE A 111 -16.88 9.56 -33.95
N HIS A 112 -16.38 9.84 -32.74
CA HIS A 112 -16.61 11.11 -32.04
C HIS A 112 -16.15 12.29 -32.94
N PRO A 113 -16.89 13.40 -33.03
CA PRO A 113 -16.63 14.47 -34.01
C PRO A 113 -15.20 15.03 -33.98
N SER A 114 -14.57 15.09 -32.80
CA SER A 114 -13.16 15.50 -32.64
C SER A 114 -12.15 14.60 -33.38
N ARG A 115 -12.45 13.30 -33.57
CA ARG A 115 -11.56 12.36 -34.28
C ARG A 115 -11.79 12.40 -35.79
N GLN A 116 -13.00 12.75 -36.25
CA GLN A 116 -13.29 13.02 -37.67
C GLN A 116 -12.43 14.19 -38.17
N ALA A 117 -12.36 15.28 -37.40
CA ALA A 117 -11.57 16.46 -37.75
C ALA A 117 -10.05 16.20 -37.88
N MET A 118 -9.50 15.18 -37.21
CA MET A 118 -8.10 14.77 -37.39
C MET A 118 -7.87 13.91 -38.64
N LEU A 119 -8.90 13.21 -39.12
CA LEU A 119 -8.82 12.38 -40.32
C LEU A 119 -9.08 13.20 -41.59
N ASP A 120 -9.95 14.20 -41.51
CA ASP A 120 -10.27 15.10 -42.62
C ASP A 120 -9.21 16.18 -42.83
N ALA A 121 -8.30 16.39 -41.86
CA ALA A 121 -7.16 17.27 -42.04
C ALA A 121 -6.20 16.66 -43.09
N PRO A 122 -5.85 17.39 -44.17
CA PRO A 122 -4.94 16.87 -45.18
C PRO A 122 -3.58 16.60 -44.56
N SER A 123 -3.26 15.31 -44.39
CA SER A 123 -1.92 14.84 -44.08
C SER A 123 -0.97 15.35 -45.17
N SER A 124 -0.15 16.34 -44.85
CA SER A 124 0.93 16.82 -45.70
C SER A 124 1.93 15.68 -45.88
N THR A 125 1.74 14.89 -46.93
CA THR A 125 2.67 13.89 -47.40
C THR A 125 3.96 14.58 -47.80
N THR A 126 5.04 14.37 -47.04
CA THR A 126 6.40 14.62 -47.52
C THR A 126 7.08 13.27 -47.68
N PRO A 127 7.19 12.72 -48.89
CA PRO A 127 8.24 11.76 -49.19
C PRO A 127 9.43 12.54 -49.76
N ARG A 128 10.54 12.63 -49.04
CA ARG A 128 11.83 12.97 -49.68
C ARG A 128 13.00 12.34 -48.97
N ASN A 129 13.17 11.06 -49.24
CA ASN A 129 14.47 10.41 -49.25
C ASN A 129 15.26 11.00 -50.43
N GLN A 130 16.26 11.85 -50.18
CA GLN A 130 17.29 12.18 -51.17
C GLN A 130 18.65 12.37 -50.49
N GLN A 131 19.64 11.72 -51.09
CA GLN A 131 21.06 11.65 -50.75
C GLN A 131 21.72 13.03 -50.55
N PRO A 132 22.79 13.14 -49.76
CA PRO A 132 23.72 14.26 -49.87
C PRO A 132 24.71 14.03 -51.02
N GLN A 133 24.65 14.89 -52.03
CA GLN A 133 25.69 15.07 -53.04
C GLN A 133 26.96 15.64 -52.39
N GLN A 134 28.11 15.11 -52.79
CA GLN A 134 29.42 15.71 -52.54
C GLN A 134 29.56 17.01 -53.33
N PRO A 135 30.35 17.98 -52.81
CA PRO A 135 31.11 18.87 -53.66
C PRO A 135 32.62 18.65 -53.43
N GLN A 136 33.32 18.29 -54.51
CA GLN A 136 34.74 18.62 -54.65
C GLN A 136 34.83 20.07 -55.12
N ASP A 137 35.64 20.89 -54.46
CA ASP A 137 36.57 21.83 -55.11
C ASP A 137 37.50 22.51 -54.08
N GLN A 138 38.79 22.14 -54.20
CA GLN A 138 40.00 22.98 -54.34
C GLN A 138 40.35 24.13 -53.36
N GLU A 139 41.53 23.93 -52.75
CA GLU A 139 42.65 24.87 -52.50
C GLU A 139 42.58 26.02 -51.46
N ALA A 140 43.74 26.26 -50.82
CA ALA A 140 43.96 26.85 -49.49
C ALA A 140 44.53 28.30 -49.54
N PRO A 141 45.17 28.85 -48.48
CA PRO A 141 44.68 29.24 -47.14
C PRO A 141 44.92 30.75 -46.85
N GLN A 142 44.05 31.41 -46.07
CA GLN A 142 44.41 32.72 -45.48
C GLN A 142 44.03 32.83 -44.00
N ASN A 143 45.06 33.13 -43.22
CA ASN A 143 45.09 33.50 -41.80
C ASN A 143 43.82 34.19 -41.29
N GLN A 144 43.07 33.50 -40.44
CA GLN A 144 42.24 34.13 -39.42
C GLN A 144 42.57 33.52 -38.06
N PRO A 145 42.63 34.33 -36.98
CA PRO A 145 42.93 33.85 -35.63
C PRO A 145 41.87 32.81 -35.23
N PRO A 146 42.25 31.65 -34.65
CA PRO A 146 41.31 30.58 -34.40
C PRO A 146 40.34 31.03 -33.30
N HIS A 147 39.10 31.31 -33.70
CA HIS A 147 38.00 31.50 -32.78
C HIS A 147 37.91 30.30 -31.82
N GLN A 148 38.43 30.47 -30.60
CA GLN A 148 38.33 29.53 -29.48
C GLN A 148 36.88 29.42 -28.99
N LYS A 149 35.92 29.01 -29.82
CA LYS A 149 34.52 28.79 -29.40
C LYS A 149 33.85 27.65 -30.14
N HIS A 150 34.60 26.64 -30.59
CA HIS A 150 34.02 25.31 -30.75
C HIS A 150 33.79 24.72 -29.36
N ALA A 151 32.72 25.18 -28.70
CA ALA A 151 32.13 24.51 -27.56
C ALA A 151 32.04 23.04 -27.93
N ARG A 152 32.87 22.21 -27.28
CA ARG A 152 32.98 20.78 -27.53
C ARG A 152 31.56 20.21 -27.53
N LYS A 153 31.06 19.85 -28.71
CA LYS A 153 29.73 19.25 -28.85
C LYS A 153 29.74 18.01 -27.97
N GLN A 154 29.00 18.08 -26.86
CA GLN A 154 28.91 16.96 -25.93
C GLN A 154 28.40 15.75 -26.73
N ARG A 155 29.21 14.70 -26.79
CA ARG A 155 28.84 13.48 -27.52
C ARG A 155 27.54 12.98 -26.91
N ARG A 156 26.57 12.66 -27.77
CA ARG A 156 25.31 12.11 -27.31
C ARG A 156 25.61 10.82 -26.54
N PRO A 157 25.05 10.64 -25.34
CA PRO A 157 25.24 9.42 -24.57
C PRO A 157 24.79 8.22 -25.40
N ASP A 158 25.62 7.17 -25.40
CA ASP A 158 25.38 5.94 -26.13
C ASP A 158 24.10 5.25 -25.62
N TYR A 159 23.44 4.46 -26.47
CA TYR A 159 22.04 4.00 -26.31
C TYR A 159 21.80 3.30 -24.96
N TYR A 160 22.76 2.51 -24.50
CA TYR A 160 22.66 1.73 -23.26
C TYR A 160 23.24 2.40 -22.01
N THR A 161 23.88 3.57 -22.14
CA THR A 161 24.54 4.23 -21.00
C THR A 161 23.56 4.64 -19.90
N LYS A 162 22.34 5.02 -20.28
CA LYS A 162 21.27 5.36 -19.33
C LYS A 162 20.73 4.13 -18.61
N GLU A 163 20.65 3.00 -19.31
CA GLU A 163 20.15 1.75 -18.76
C GLU A 163 21.16 1.14 -17.78
N LEU A 164 22.45 1.15 -18.12
CA LEU A 164 23.52 0.73 -17.21
C LEU A 164 23.56 1.60 -15.95
N ALA A 165 23.48 2.93 -16.10
CA ALA A 165 23.43 3.84 -14.96
C ALA A 165 22.17 3.64 -14.08
N ALA A 166 21.02 3.30 -14.69
CA ALA A 166 19.81 2.98 -13.95
C ALA A 166 19.94 1.64 -13.20
N ALA A 167 20.55 0.63 -13.81
CA ALA A 167 20.82 -0.66 -13.19
C ALA A 167 21.80 -0.54 -12.02
N GLU A 168 22.87 0.26 -12.17
CA GLU A 168 23.82 0.55 -11.09
C GLU A 168 23.15 1.28 -9.92
N ARG A 169 22.32 2.29 -10.18
CA ARG A 169 21.55 2.98 -9.14
C ARG A 169 20.57 2.04 -8.42
N ALA A 170 19.91 1.16 -9.15
CA ALA A 170 19.02 0.16 -8.57
C ALA A 170 19.79 -0.82 -7.67
N LYS A 171 20.97 -1.28 -8.10
CA LYS A 171 21.85 -2.14 -7.30
C LYS A 171 22.35 -1.44 -6.04
N GLN A 172 22.81 -0.20 -6.16
CA GLN A 172 23.26 0.61 -5.01
C GLN A 172 22.12 0.87 -4.01
N GLN A 173 20.90 1.16 -4.49
CA GLN A 173 19.75 1.35 -3.62
C GLN A 173 19.34 0.07 -2.90
N ALA A 174 19.38 -1.08 -3.59
CA ALA A 174 19.11 -2.37 -2.99
C ALA A 174 20.16 -2.73 -1.92
N GLU A 175 21.44 -2.49 -2.21
CA GLU A 175 22.54 -2.69 -1.28
C GLU A 175 22.44 -1.78 -0.06
N ALA A 176 22.12 -0.49 -0.23
CA ALA A 176 21.90 0.43 0.88
C ALA A 176 20.74 -0.02 1.80
N ARG A 177 19.63 -0.49 1.21
CA ARG A 177 18.51 -1.05 1.98
C ARG A 177 18.90 -2.34 2.70
N ALA A 178 19.67 -3.22 2.06
CA ALA A 178 20.16 -4.44 2.68
C ALA A 178 21.13 -4.14 3.83
N ALA A 179 22.02 -3.16 3.68
CA ALA A 179 22.95 -2.73 4.73
C ALA A 179 22.22 -2.12 5.93
N GLU A 180 21.18 -1.30 5.71
CA GLU A 180 20.35 -0.77 6.80
C GLU A 180 19.60 -1.90 7.53
N ALA A 181 19.03 -2.85 6.78
CA ALA A 181 18.37 -4.02 7.34
C ALA A 181 19.33 -4.86 8.18
N ALA A 182 20.53 -5.15 7.67
CA ALA A 182 21.56 -5.90 8.38
C ALA A 182 21.99 -5.21 9.69
N ARG A 183 22.19 -3.88 9.68
CA ARG A 183 22.49 -3.12 10.91
C ARG A 183 21.37 -3.23 11.94
N ARG A 184 20.12 -3.13 11.51
CA ARG A 184 18.96 -3.27 12.40
C ARG A 184 18.84 -4.70 12.96
N GLU A 185 19.17 -5.71 12.16
CA GLU A 185 19.20 -7.11 12.60
C GLU A 185 20.31 -7.37 13.61
N GLN A 186 21.53 -6.87 13.37
CA GLN A 186 22.64 -6.99 14.33
C GLN A 186 22.30 -6.33 15.68
N GLN A 187 21.69 -5.15 15.68
CA GLN A 187 21.22 -4.50 16.92
C GLN A 187 20.14 -5.31 17.65
N LYS A 188 19.22 -5.94 16.90
CA LYS A 188 18.23 -6.85 17.49
C LYS A 188 18.89 -8.11 18.05
N GLN A 189 19.81 -8.72 17.31
CA GLN A 189 20.50 -9.93 17.70
C GLN A 189 21.35 -9.72 18.95
N THR A 190 22.10 -8.62 19.04
CA THR A 190 22.85 -8.26 20.25
C THR A 190 21.93 -8.10 21.45
N ARG A 191 20.81 -7.37 21.30
CA ARG A 191 19.83 -7.19 22.38
C ARG A 191 19.16 -8.51 22.81
N ILE A 192 18.85 -9.38 21.85
CA ILE A 192 18.30 -10.72 22.12
C ILE A 192 19.34 -11.58 22.84
N ALA A 193 20.57 -11.62 22.34
CA ALA A 193 21.67 -12.39 22.91
C ALA A 193 21.99 -11.95 24.35
N GLU A 194 22.02 -10.64 24.63
CA GLU A 194 22.17 -10.12 25.99
C GLU A 194 21.04 -10.57 26.90
N ARG A 195 19.79 -10.49 26.42
CA ARG A 195 18.62 -10.95 27.17
C ARG A 195 18.68 -12.45 27.44
N GLU A 196 19.10 -13.25 26.47
CA GLU A 196 19.24 -14.70 26.62
C GLU A 196 20.38 -15.06 27.56
N ARG A 197 21.52 -14.38 27.47
CA ARG A 197 22.63 -14.52 28.42
C ARG A 197 22.17 -14.22 29.83
N TYR A 198 21.46 -13.10 30.03
CA TYR A 198 20.91 -12.73 31.33
C TYR A 198 19.88 -13.76 31.83
N ARG A 199 18.98 -14.23 30.95
CA ARG A 199 17.99 -15.27 31.29
C ARG A 199 18.67 -16.58 31.71
N ARG A 200 19.69 -17.01 30.97
CA ARG A 200 20.46 -18.23 31.27
C ARG A 200 21.23 -18.10 32.58
N ALA A 201 21.86 -16.95 32.82
CA ALA A 201 22.55 -16.68 34.08
C ALA A 201 21.59 -16.68 35.28
N MET A 202 20.42 -16.04 35.16
CA MET A 202 19.39 -16.06 36.19
C MET A 202 18.82 -17.47 36.43
N ALA A 203 18.59 -18.25 35.37
CA ALA A 203 18.15 -19.64 35.51
C ALA A 203 19.20 -20.50 36.24
N LYS A 204 20.49 -20.30 35.93
CA LYS A 204 21.60 -20.97 36.63
C LYS A 204 21.71 -20.54 38.09
N ALA A 205 21.47 -19.28 38.40
CA ALA A 205 21.48 -18.76 39.77
C ALA A 205 20.29 -19.30 40.59
N LYS A 206 19.12 -19.44 39.96
CA LYS A 206 17.89 -20.03 40.53
C LYS A 206 17.93 -21.55 40.69
N THR A 207 18.94 -22.22 40.14
CA THR A 207 19.06 -23.68 40.26
C THR A 207 19.42 -24.02 41.72
N PRO A 208 18.59 -24.80 42.43
CA PRO A 208 18.84 -25.13 43.83
C PRO A 208 20.10 -25.97 44.00
N GLY A 209 20.75 -25.83 45.15
CA GLY A 209 21.91 -26.65 45.52
C GLY A 209 21.53 -28.07 45.92
N LYS A 210 22.53 -28.86 46.34
CA LYS A 210 22.32 -30.22 46.84
C LYS A 210 21.35 -30.27 48.04
N ASP A 211 21.29 -29.19 48.82
CA ASP A 211 20.38 -29.01 49.96
C ASP A 211 18.98 -28.51 49.56
N GLY A 212 18.67 -28.42 48.26
CA GLY A 212 17.38 -27.93 47.74
C GLY A 212 17.15 -26.42 47.85
N LYS A 213 18.00 -25.68 48.58
CA LYS A 213 17.89 -24.23 48.77
C LYS A 213 18.60 -23.45 47.65
N VAL A 214 18.01 -22.34 47.23
CA VAL A 214 18.58 -21.42 46.24
C VAL A 214 19.59 -20.49 46.91
N LYS A 215 20.77 -20.33 46.30
CA LYS A 215 21.85 -19.48 46.85
C LYS A 215 21.64 -18.02 46.42
N ILE A 216 21.07 -17.21 47.32
CA ILE A 216 20.73 -15.79 47.08
C ILE A 216 21.93 -14.98 46.56
N GLY A 217 23.15 -15.25 47.02
CA GLY A 217 24.35 -14.56 46.55
C GLY A 217 24.64 -14.69 45.05
N ARG A 218 24.16 -15.76 44.39
CA ARG A 218 24.31 -15.94 42.94
C ARG A 218 23.32 -15.07 42.15
N GLU A 219 22.12 -14.87 42.69
CA GLU A 219 21.10 -14.02 42.08
C GLU A 219 21.35 -12.54 42.34
N GLY A 220 21.81 -12.21 43.55
CA GLY A 220 22.11 -10.86 43.98
C GLY A 220 23.05 -10.15 43.01
N LYS A 221 24.14 -10.80 42.57
CA LYS A 221 25.10 -10.19 41.63
C LYS A 221 24.45 -9.79 40.29
N LEU A 222 23.61 -10.64 39.70
CA LEU A 222 22.94 -10.37 38.42
C LEU A 222 21.87 -9.27 38.56
N LEU A 223 21.18 -9.26 39.69
CA LEU A 223 20.19 -8.22 40.00
C LEU A 223 20.85 -6.86 40.22
N LEU A 224 22.00 -6.82 40.90
CA LEU A 224 22.79 -5.60 41.09
C LEU A 224 23.29 -5.03 39.75
N GLU A 225 23.81 -5.86 38.85
CA GLU A 225 24.20 -5.43 37.50
C GLU A 225 23.01 -4.87 36.70
N ARG A 226 21.80 -5.43 36.89
CA ARG A 226 20.58 -4.91 36.26
C ARG A 226 20.16 -3.57 36.84
N VAL A 227 20.22 -3.39 38.16
CA VAL A 227 19.93 -2.12 38.83
C VAL A 227 20.90 -1.05 38.37
N ARG A 228 22.20 -1.35 38.34
CA ARG A 228 23.25 -0.46 37.83
C ARG A 228 22.95 0.01 36.39
N ARG A 229 22.56 -0.92 35.50
CA ARG A 229 22.16 -0.59 34.13
C ARG A 229 20.90 0.30 34.05
N VAL A 230 19.95 0.12 34.95
CA VAL A 230 18.72 0.95 35.02
C VAL A 230 19.03 2.35 35.57
N MET A 231 19.96 2.46 36.51
CA MET A 231 20.38 3.74 37.09
C MET A 231 21.38 4.51 36.21
N GLY A 232 21.82 3.94 35.07
CA GLY A 232 22.74 4.62 34.15
C GLY A 232 24.17 4.76 34.68
N GLU A 233 24.48 4.15 35.82
CA GLU A 233 25.82 4.04 36.40
C GLU A 233 26.61 2.98 35.63
N SER A 234 26.86 3.19 34.33
CA SER A 234 27.66 2.28 33.50
C SER A 234 29.12 2.70 33.48
#